data_AF-A0A0F9A6V4-F1
#
_entry.id   AF-A0A0F9A6V4-F1
#
_cell.length_a   1.000
_cell.length_b   1.000
_cell.length_c   1.000
_cell.angle_alpha   90.00
_cell.angle_beta   90.00
_cell.angle_gamma   90.00
#
_symmetry.space_group_name_H-M   'P 1'
#
loop_
_entity.id
_entity.type
_entity.pdbx_description
1 polymer ?
#
loop_
_entity_poly.entity_id
_entity_poly.type
_entity_poly.pdbx_seq_one_letter_code
_entity_poly.pdbx_strand_id
1 'polypeptide(L)'
;MKRIFPMWGEVGLVSDSQDWIKKAIQSHKKYGMMWHLARDYALYAELFKRKDDQSKARENIGKAIEIFTECGADGWVEKYEKELAEL
;
A
#
# COMPACT_ATOMS: atom_id res chain seq x y z
N MET A 1 24.98 -17.78 14.98
CA MET A 1 25.44 -16.84 13.94
C MET A 1 24.29 -15.89 13.63
N LYS A 2 24.27 -14.68 14.23
CA LYS A 2 23.26 -13.66 13.89
C LYS A 2 23.66 -13.12 12.51
N ARG A 3 22.81 -13.31 11.49
CA ARG A 3 23.01 -12.67 10.18
C ARG A 3 22.91 -11.17 10.37
N ILE A 4 24.05 -10.49 10.33
CA ILE A 4 24.11 -9.04 10.15
C ILE A 4 23.99 -8.83 8.64
N PHE A 5 22.76 -8.89 8.14
CA PHE A 5 22.45 -8.42 6.79
C PHE A 5 22.57 -6.88 6.83
N PRO A 6 23.17 -6.22 5.83
CA PRO A 6 23.42 -4.79 5.92
C PRO A 6 22.09 -4.05 5.81
N MET A 7 21.61 -3.51 6.94
CA MET A 7 20.41 -2.64 7.03
C MET A 7 20.39 -1.52 5.97
N TRP A 8 21.56 -1.08 5.50
CA TRP A 8 21.72 -0.04 4.49
C TRP A 8 21.09 -0.40 3.13
N GLY A 9 21.11 -1.68 2.73
CA GLY A 9 20.53 -2.12 1.45
C GLY A 9 19.00 -2.15 1.48
N GLU A 10 18.42 -2.63 2.58
CA GLU A 10 16.96 -2.69 2.76
C GLU A 10 16.35 -1.30 2.96
N VAL A 11 17.00 -0.42 3.73
CA VAL A 11 16.53 0.95 3.96
C VAL A 11 16.53 1.78 2.68
N GLY A 12 17.55 1.64 1.82
CA GLY A 12 17.61 2.31 0.52
C GLY A 12 16.46 1.90 -0.41
N LEU A 13 16.25 0.59 -0.57
CA LEU A 13 15.18 0.04 -1.41
C LEU A 13 13.78 0.45 -0.93
N VAL A 14 13.58 0.52 0.37
CA VAL A 14 12.32 0.92 1.01
C VAL A 14 12.01 2.40 0.79
N SER A 15 13.03 3.27 0.78
CA SER A 15 12.86 4.70 0.46
C SER A 15 12.50 4.90 -1.00
N ASP A 16 13.24 4.28 -1.92
CA ASP A 16 13.00 4.38 -3.36
C ASP A 16 11.60 3.85 -3.73
N SER A 17 11.19 2.73 -3.12
CA SER A 17 9.86 2.15 -3.30
C SER A 17 8.76 3.15 -2.90
N GLN A 18 8.94 3.86 -1.78
CA GLN A 18 7.95 4.84 -1.31
C GLN A 18 7.74 5.97 -2.31
N ASP A 19 8.83 6.46 -2.90
CA ASP A 19 8.77 7.59 -3.84
C ASP A 19 8.10 7.18 -5.15
N TRP A 20 8.35 5.96 -5.64
CA TRP A 20 7.65 5.43 -6.81
C TRP A 20 6.15 5.23 -6.56
N ILE A 21 5.77 4.69 -5.39
CA ILE A 21 4.36 4.53 -5.02
C ILE A 21 3.66 5.89 -4.96
N LYS A 22 4.28 6.91 -4.36
CA LYS A 22 3.72 8.27 -4.31
C LYS A 22 3.53 8.87 -5.71
N LYS A 23 4.49 8.67 -6.62
CA LYS A 23 4.37 9.12 -8.02
C LYS A 23 3.24 8.41 -8.76
N ALA A 24 3.06 7.11 -8.52
CA ALA A 24 1.95 6.33 -9.10
C ALA A 24 0.59 6.84 -8.60
N ILE A 25 0.43 7.01 -7.28
CA ILE A 25 -0.78 7.59 -6.66
C ILE A 25 -1.12 8.95 -7.28
N GLN A 26 -0.13 9.85 -7.38
CA GLN A 26 -0.35 11.17 -7.98
C GLN A 26 -0.80 11.06 -9.44
N SER A 27 -0.18 10.19 -10.23
CA SER A 27 -0.48 10.02 -11.64
C SER A 27 -1.86 9.41 -11.85
N HIS A 28 -2.18 8.32 -11.16
CA HIS A 28 -3.48 7.65 -11.29
C HIS A 28 -4.62 8.51 -10.77
N LYS A 29 -4.41 9.28 -9.69
CA LYS A 29 -5.38 10.28 -9.24
C LYS A 29 -5.60 11.37 -10.28
N LYS A 30 -4.54 11.90 -10.90
CA LYS A 30 -4.62 12.94 -11.94
C LYS A 30 -5.41 12.48 -13.17
N TYR A 31 -5.23 11.23 -13.58
CA TYR A 31 -5.83 10.69 -14.80
C TYR A 31 -7.11 9.86 -14.55
N GLY A 32 -7.62 9.82 -13.32
CA GLY A 32 -8.85 9.10 -12.99
C GLY A 32 -8.73 7.57 -13.14
N MET A 33 -7.53 7.02 -13.02
CA MET A 33 -7.26 5.58 -13.13
C MET A 33 -7.61 4.88 -11.81
N MET A 34 -8.88 4.96 -11.38
CA MET A 34 -9.33 4.64 -10.02
C MET A 34 -8.95 3.23 -9.55
N TRP A 35 -9.13 2.22 -10.39
CA TRP A 35 -8.73 0.85 -10.02
C TRP A 35 -7.22 0.71 -9.78
N HIS A 36 -6.39 1.41 -10.56
CA HIS A 36 -4.94 1.44 -10.32
C HIS A 36 -4.58 2.26 -9.09
N LEU A 37 -5.30 3.35 -8.83
CA LEU A 37 -5.13 4.17 -7.63
C LEU A 37 -5.38 3.34 -6.34
N ALA A 38 -6.43 2.50 -6.34
CA ALA A 38 -6.71 1.59 -5.23
C ALA A 38 -5.56 0.59 -5.00
N ARG A 39 -5.00 0.04 -6.09
CA ARG A 39 -3.84 -0.86 -6.00
C ARG A 39 -2.59 -0.17 -5.46
N ASP A 40 -2.36 1.08 -5.81
CA ASP A 40 -1.24 1.83 -5.29
C ASP A 40 -1.38 2.07 -3.79
N TYR A 41 -2.59 2.38 -3.31
CA TYR A 41 -2.85 2.49 -1.88
C TYR A 41 -2.65 1.16 -1.14
N ALA A 42 -3.13 0.05 -1.70
CA ALA A 42 -2.86 -1.27 -1.12
C ALA A 42 -1.37 -1.62 -1.08
N LEU A 43 -0.61 -1.29 -2.12
CA LEU A 43 0.85 -1.45 -2.13
C LEU A 43 1.53 -0.53 -1.12
N TYR A 44 0.99 0.67 -0.91
CA TYR A 44 1.52 1.60 0.08
C TYR A 44 1.30 1.09 1.51
N ALA A 45 0.17 0.46 1.78
CA ALA A 45 -0.09 -0.20 3.05
C ALA A 45 0.91 -1.34 3.31
N GLU A 46 1.19 -2.17 2.31
CA GLU A 46 2.21 -3.24 2.38
C GLU A 46 3.59 -2.68 2.74
N LEU A 47 3.98 -1.55 2.17
CA LEU A 47 5.23 -0.88 2.53
C LEU A 47 5.23 -0.45 4.01
N PHE A 48 4.13 0.08 4.52
CA PHE A 48 4.04 0.51 5.91
C PHE A 48 4.00 -0.66 6.90
N LYS A 49 3.39 -1.79 6.54
CA LYS A 49 3.51 -3.05 7.32
C LYS A 49 4.98 -3.46 7.48
N ARG A 50 5.78 -3.39 6.41
CA ARG A 50 7.23 -3.69 6.46
C ARG A 50 8.03 -2.71 7.31
N LYS A 51 7.51 -1.49 7.51
CA LYS A 51 8.07 -0.46 8.39
C LYS A 51 7.55 -0.54 9.83
N ASP A 52 6.70 -1.53 10.14
CA ASP A 52 6.00 -1.66 11.42
C ASP A 52 5.10 -0.44 11.76
N ASP A 53 4.64 0.30 10.73
CA ASP A 53 3.74 1.46 10.87
C ASP A 53 2.29 1.03 10.59
N GLN A 54 1.71 0.33 11.57
CA GLN A 54 0.36 -0.24 11.52
C GLN A 54 -0.72 0.83 11.25
N SER A 55 -0.58 2.02 11.84
CA SER A 55 -1.52 3.12 11.66
C SER A 55 -1.63 3.54 10.19
N LYS A 56 -0.49 3.76 9.53
CA LYS A 56 -0.48 4.11 8.11
C LYS A 56 -0.87 2.94 7.22
N ALA A 57 -0.56 1.70 7.60
CA ALA A 57 -1.04 0.54 6.87
C ALA A 57 -2.57 0.52 6.81
N ARG A 58 -3.24 0.66 7.97
CA ARG A 58 -4.71 0.72 8.06
C ARG A 58 -5.30 1.88 7.25
N GLU A 59 -4.72 3.08 7.35
CA GLU A 59 -5.18 4.25 6.58
C GLU A 59 -5.17 3.98 5.07
N ASN A 60 -4.09 3.38 4.56
CA ASN A 60 -3.96 3.13 3.13
C ASN A 60 -4.84 1.96 2.66
N ILE A 61 -5.06 0.93 3.49
CA ILE A 61 -6.05 -0.12 3.19
C ILE A 61 -7.47 0.46 3.13
N GLY A 62 -7.85 1.34 4.06
CA GLY A 62 -9.16 2.01 4.03
C GLY A 62 -9.40 2.74 2.72
N LYS A 63 -8.42 3.52 2.26
CA LYS A 63 -8.50 4.20 0.95
C LYS A 63 -8.61 3.24 -0.23
N ALA A 64 -7.89 2.11 -0.18
CA ALA A 64 -7.99 1.10 -1.23
C ALA A 64 -9.40 0.49 -1.27
N ILE A 65 -9.98 0.15 -0.12
CA ILE A 65 -11.35 -0.38 0.01
C ILE A 65 -12.38 0.60 -0.53
N GLU A 66 -12.32 1.87 -0.13
CA GLU A 66 -13.23 2.92 -0.61
C GLU A 66 -13.24 2.97 -2.15
N ILE A 67 -12.07 3.04 -2.77
CA ILE A 67 -11.96 3.15 -4.23
C ILE A 67 -12.36 1.84 -4.92
N PHE A 68 -11.99 0.68 -4.39
CA PHE A 68 -12.44 -0.60 -4.97
C PHE A 68 -13.95 -0.76 -4.92
N THR A 69 -14.58 -0.27 -3.85
CA THR A 69 -16.05 -0.23 -3.72
C THR A 69 -16.66 0.65 -4.82
N GLU A 70 -16.13 1.86 -5.03
CA GLU A 70 -16.56 2.74 -6.13
C GLU A 70 -16.38 2.09 -7.52
N CYS A 71 -15.36 1.25 -7.68
CA CYS A 71 -15.10 0.51 -8.93
C CYS A 71 -15.97 -0.75 -9.11
N GLY A 72 -16.77 -1.15 -8.12
CA GLY A 72 -17.50 -2.43 -8.13
C GLY A 72 -16.57 -3.66 -8.10
N ALA A 73 -15.40 -3.52 -7.48
CA ALA A 73 -14.37 -4.55 -7.43
C ALA A 73 -14.47 -5.39 -6.14
N ASP A 74 -15.64 -5.99 -5.90
CA ASP A 74 -16.03 -6.58 -4.60
C ASP A 74 -15.05 -7.63 -4.08
N GLY A 75 -14.47 -8.47 -4.95
CA GLY A 75 -13.47 -9.45 -4.54
C GLY A 75 -12.19 -8.83 -3.95
N TRP A 76 -11.85 -7.60 -4.34
CA TRP A 76 -10.75 -6.84 -3.73
C TRP A 76 -11.18 -6.16 -2.42
N VAL A 77 -12.42 -5.69 -2.34
CA VAL A 77 -13.01 -5.16 -1.10
C VAL A 77 -12.94 -6.22 0.00
N GLU A 78 -13.51 -7.40 -0.24
CA GLU A 78 -13.53 -8.51 0.73
C GLU A 78 -12.13 -8.92 1.17
N LYS A 79 -11.18 -8.95 0.22
CA LYS A 79 -9.78 -9.28 0.53
C LYS A 79 -9.18 -8.27 1.52
N TYR A 80 -9.37 -6.98 1.26
CA TYR A 80 -8.75 -5.93 2.05
C TYR A 80 -9.48 -5.67 3.36
N GLU A 81 -10.79 -5.92 3.45
CA GLU A 81 -11.52 -5.94 4.73
C GLU A 81 -11.01 -7.04 5.66
N LYS A 82 -10.76 -8.25 5.13
CA LYS A 82 -10.13 -9.34 5.90
C LYS A 82 -8.73 -8.95 6.37
N GLU A 83 -7.91 -8.42 5.47
CA GLU A 83 -6.57 -7.94 5.82
C GLU A 83 -6.62 -6.84 6.90
N LEU A 84 -7.55 -5.89 6.79
CA LEU A 84 -7.72 -4.80 7.76
C LEU A 84 -8.10 -5.30 9.16
N ALA A 85 -8.89 -6.38 9.24
CA ALA A 85 -9.29 -7.01 10.50
C ALA A 85 -8.14 -7.78 11.18
N GLU A 86 -7.11 -8.18 10.42
CA GLU A 86 -5.94 -8.93 10.90
C GLU A 86 -4.74 -8.04 11.27
N LEU A 87 -4.68 -6.81 10.72
CA LEU A 87 -3.80 -5.73 11.17
C LEU A 87 -4.18 -5.27 12.57
#